data_AF-A0AAN2PIQ1-F1
#
_entry.id   AF-A0AAN2PIQ1-F1
#
_cell.length_a   1.000
_cell.length_b   1.000
_cell.length_c   1.000
_cell.angle_alpha   90.00
_cell.angle_beta   90.00
_cell.angle_gamma   90.00
#
_symmetry.space_group_name_H-M   'P 1'
#
loop_
_entity.id
_entity.type
_entity.pdbx_description
1 polymer ?
#
loop_
_entity_poly.entity_id
_entity_poly.type
_entity_poly.pdbx_seq_one_letter_code
_entity_poly.pdbx_strand_id
1 'polypeptide(L)'
;MLLLVPFMNQPKKAVKALLVGVTIPLIFYVITVVMVIGALSVDGVVLRTWPTLDLIRSFEISGLIFERFESLLLVVWIMQIFATFTITYFAAALGLAQLTKKSIHPFMFGLLPILYILAMIPKNINDLFKQGDFVGHVALFLFGLLPLLLLIISRGKGGTDETNA
;
A
#
# COMPACT_ATOMS: atom_id res chain seq x y z
N MET A 1 -0.33 -8.03 4.08
CA MET A 1 0.28 -9.38 4.08
C MET A 1 -0.14 -10.25 5.25
N LEU A 2 -0.26 -9.73 6.48
CA LEU A 2 -0.80 -10.50 7.61
C LEU A 2 -2.17 -11.14 7.34
N LEU A 3 -3.04 -10.43 6.61
CA LEU A 3 -4.36 -10.92 6.25
C LEU A 3 -4.36 -12.00 5.15
N LEU A 4 -3.29 -12.12 4.34
CA LEU A 4 -3.25 -13.03 3.20
C LEU A 4 -2.75 -14.43 3.57
N VAL A 5 -1.88 -14.54 4.57
CA VAL A 5 -1.29 -15.82 5.00
C VAL A 5 -2.35 -16.86 5.39
N PRO A 6 -3.44 -16.52 6.12
CA PRO A 6 -4.51 -17.47 6.44
C PRO A 6 -5.26 -18.02 5.21
N PHE A 7 -5.22 -17.31 4.08
CA PHE A 7 -5.86 -17.73 2.83
C PHE A 7 -4.90 -18.45 1.87
N MET A 8 -3.64 -18.68 2.26
CA MET A 8 -2.67 -19.39 1.42
C MET A 8 -2.82 -20.91 1.57
N ASN A 9 -2.85 -21.63 0.44
CA ASN A 9 -2.83 -23.10 0.44
C ASN A 9 -1.56 -23.69 1.08
N GLN A 10 -0.43 -22.99 1.00
CA GLN A 10 0.87 -23.43 1.56
C GLN A 10 1.49 -22.33 2.43
N PRO A 11 1.02 -22.13 3.67
CA PRO A 11 1.47 -21.04 4.54
C PRO A 11 2.96 -21.14 4.90
N LYS A 12 3.53 -22.36 4.91
CA LYS A 12 4.97 -22.58 5.14
C LYS A 12 5.88 -21.93 4.10
N LYS A 13 5.37 -21.66 2.89
CA LYS A 13 6.11 -20.97 1.82
C LYS A 13 5.81 -19.47 1.75
N ALA A 14 5.01 -18.93 2.68
CA ALA A 14 4.60 -17.54 2.67
C ALA A 14 5.78 -16.57 2.66
N VAL A 15 6.83 -16.84 3.44
CA VAL A 15 8.03 -15.98 3.50
C VAL A 15 8.77 -15.95 2.16
N LYS A 16 8.89 -17.09 1.47
CA LYS A 16 9.55 -17.14 0.16
C LYS A 16 8.74 -16.41 -0.90
N ALA A 17 7.42 -16.62 -0.93
CA ALA A 17 6.52 -15.91 -1.84
C ALA A 17 6.53 -14.39 -1.59
N LEU A 18 6.57 -13.99 -0.32
CA LEU A 18 6.71 -12.61 0.12
C LEU A 18 7.99 -11.98 -0.43
N LEU A 19 9.14 -12.62 -0.22
CA LEU A 19 10.43 -12.09 -0.66
C LEU A 19 10.44 -11.86 -2.17
N VAL A 20 10.05 -12.86 -2.95
CA VAL A 20 9.98 -12.72 -4.42
C VAL A 20 9.02 -11.60 -4.83
N GLY A 21 7.84 -11.55 -4.20
CA GLY A 21 6.82 -10.54 -4.49
C GLY A 21 7.24 -9.11 -4.17
N VAL A 22 8.13 -8.90 -3.21
CA VAL A 22 8.65 -7.56 -2.84
C VAL A 22 9.91 -7.20 -3.62
N THR A 23 10.81 -8.15 -3.86
CA THR A 23 12.08 -7.91 -4.56
C THR A 23 11.86 -7.40 -5.98
N ILE A 24 10.89 -7.95 -6.71
CA ILE A 24 10.65 -7.55 -8.11
C ILE A 24 10.23 -6.06 -8.18
N PRO A 25 9.15 -5.59 -7.49
CA PRO A 25 8.81 -4.18 -7.46
C PRO A 25 9.92 -3.27 -6.93
N LEU A 26 10.70 -3.75 -5.95
CA LEU A 26 11.81 -2.97 -5.39
C LEU A 26 12.87 -2.66 -6.45
N ILE A 27 13.23 -3.62 -7.30
CA ILE A 27 14.19 -3.41 -8.39
C ILE A 27 13.67 -2.36 -9.38
N PHE A 28 12.41 -2.48 -9.82
CA PHE A 28 11.79 -1.50 -10.72
C PHE A 28 11.72 -0.10 -10.09
N TYR A 29 11.42 -0.03 -8.79
CA TYR A 29 11.38 1.23 -8.06
C TYR A 29 12.76 1.90 -8.01
N VAL A 30 13.81 1.16 -7.68
CA VAL A 30 15.19 1.68 -7.67
C VAL A 30 15.60 2.19 -9.04
N ILE A 31 15.35 1.43 -10.11
CA ILE A 31 15.63 1.85 -11.48
C ILE A 31 14.89 3.17 -11.81
N THR A 32 13.62 3.27 -11.42
CA THR A 32 12.81 4.47 -11.64
C THR A 32 13.40 5.68 -10.91
N VAL A 33 13.78 5.53 -9.64
CA VAL A 33 14.40 6.62 -8.85
C VAL A 33 15.70 7.09 -9.50
N VAL A 34 16.56 6.17 -9.93
CA VAL A 34 17.82 6.51 -10.60
C VAL A 34 17.58 7.25 -11.91
N MET A 35 16.64 6.81 -12.74
CA MET A 35 16.30 7.49 -13.99
C MET A 35 15.75 8.90 -13.75
N VAL A 36 14.86 9.06 -12.77
CA VAL A 36 14.22 10.33 -12.45
C VAL A 36 15.23 11.35 -11.90
N ILE A 37 16.08 10.95 -10.96
CA ILE A 37 17.15 11.81 -10.44
C ILE A 37 18.19 12.12 -11.53
N GLY A 38 18.54 11.13 -12.35
CA GLY A 38 19.50 11.30 -13.46
C GLY A 38 19.00 12.28 -14.52
N ALA A 39 17.70 12.30 -14.80
CA ALA A 39 17.11 13.18 -15.81
C ALA A 39 16.78 14.58 -15.28
N LEU A 40 16.26 14.69 -14.04
CA LEU A 40 15.77 15.96 -13.49
C LEU A 40 16.75 16.64 -12.52
N SER A 41 17.86 16.00 -12.17
CA SER A 41 18.76 16.36 -11.06
C SER A 41 18.08 16.28 -9.68
N VAL A 42 18.87 16.30 -8.59
CA VAL A 42 18.34 16.25 -7.22
C VAL A 42 17.43 17.44 -6.93
N ASP A 43 17.88 18.65 -7.29
CA ASP A 43 17.11 19.88 -7.04
C ASP A 43 15.80 19.89 -7.85
N GLY A 44 15.85 19.42 -9.10
CA GLY A 44 14.66 19.34 -9.94
C GLY A 44 13.64 18.31 -9.45
N VAL A 45 14.06 17.22 -8.82
CA VAL A 45 13.15 16.23 -8.22
C VAL A 45 12.44 16.78 -6.98
N VAL A 46 13.16 17.46 -6.08
CA VAL A 46 12.59 17.98 -4.83
C VAL A 46 11.54 19.08 -5.06
N LEU A 47 11.66 19.83 -6.16
CA LEU A 47 10.73 20.90 -6.53
C LEU A 47 9.45 20.41 -7.21
N ARG A 48 9.34 19.12 -7.55
CA ARG A 48 8.20 18.56 -8.28
C ARG A 48 7.41 17.60 -7.40
N THR A 49 6.09 17.73 -7.37
CA THR A 49 5.22 16.81 -6.63
C THR A 49 5.19 15.41 -7.24
N TRP A 50 5.28 15.32 -8.57
CA TRP A 50 5.21 14.04 -9.30
C TRP A 50 6.36 13.90 -10.31
N PRO A 51 7.63 13.83 -9.84
CA PRO A 51 8.81 13.88 -10.71
C PRO A 51 8.82 12.80 -11.80
N THR A 52 8.33 11.60 -11.49
CA THR A 52 8.23 10.49 -12.46
C THR A 52 7.22 10.78 -13.58
N LEU A 53 6.08 11.39 -13.26
CA LEU A 53 5.09 11.77 -14.28
C LEU A 53 5.62 12.92 -15.15
N ASP A 54 6.28 13.88 -14.53
CA ASP A 54 6.88 15.02 -15.24
C ASP A 54 8.00 14.56 -16.20
N LEU A 55 8.79 13.56 -15.79
CA LEU A 55 9.74 12.92 -16.68
C LEU A 55 9.06 12.25 -17.89
N ILE A 56 7.98 11.50 -17.68
CA ILE A 56 7.26 10.83 -18.79
C ILE A 56 6.67 11.84 -19.77
N ARG A 57 6.10 12.94 -19.26
CA ARG A 57 5.60 14.05 -20.08
C ARG A 57 6.71 14.70 -20.92
N SER A 58 7.95 14.74 -20.43
CA SER A 58 9.07 15.33 -21.18
C SER A 58 9.44 14.56 -22.44
N PHE A 59 9.00 13.30 -22.59
CA PHE A 59 9.24 12.47 -23.78
C PHE A 59 8.12 12.54 -24.83
N GLU A 60 7.13 13.41 -24.66
CA GLU A 60 6.06 13.63 -25.65
C GLU A 60 6.65 14.28 -26.93
N ILE A 61 6.90 13.47 -27.96
CA ILE A 61 7.37 13.89 -29.29
C ILE A 61 6.19 13.88 -30.26
N SER A 62 5.91 15.03 -30.90
CA SER A 62 4.85 15.17 -31.90
C SER A 62 5.14 14.33 -33.15
N GLY A 63 4.18 13.51 -33.62
CA GLY A 63 4.30 12.69 -34.84
C GLY A 63 4.28 11.16 -34.68
N LEU A 64 4.15 10.62 -33.46
CA LEU A 64 3.93 9.19 -33.18
C LEU A 64 2.46 8.95 -32.77
N ILE A 65 1.89 7.76 -33.04
CA ILE A 65 0.49 7.42 -32.64
C ILE A 65 0.22 7.64 -31.13
N PHE A 66 1.28 7.63 -30.31
CA PHE A 66 1.24 7.89 -28.87
C PHE A 66 1.78 9.29 -28.52
N GLU A 67 1.12 10.34 -28.98
CA GLU A 67 1.54 11.73 -28.69
C GLU A 67 1.37 12.13 -27.21
N ARG A 68 0.65 11.32 -26.40
CA ARG A 68 0.37 11.60 -24.97
C ARG A 68 0.52 10.35 -24.10
N PHE A 69 1.75 9.94 -23.83
CA PHE A 69 2.08 8.80 -22.97
C PHE A 69 1.50 8.93 -21.55
N GLU A 70 1.31 10.16 -21.06
CA GLU A 70 0.68 10.42 -19.77
C GLU A 70 -0.74 9.80 -19.68
N SER A 71 -1.53 9.91 -20.75
CA SER A 71 -2.94 9.51 -20.71
C SER A 71 -3.08 8.00 -20.53
N LEU A 72 -2.23 7.20 -21.18
CA LEU A 72 -2.23 5.74 -21.02
C LEU A 72 -1.81 5.33 -19.62
N LEU A 73 -0.79 5.98 -19.06
CA LEU A 73 -0.34 5.72 -17.70
C LEU A 73 -1.46 6.01 -16.69
N LEU A 74 -2.17 7.13 -16.83
CA LEU A 74 -3.29 7.48 -15.96
C LEU A 74 -4.40 6.43 -16.00
N VAL A 75 -4.72 5.86 -17.17
CA VAL A 75 -5.73 4.78 -17.28
C VAL A 75 -5.32 3.55 -16.48
N VAL A 76 -4.09 3.05 -16.70
CA VAL A 76 -3.57 1.91 -15.95
C VAL A 76 -3.53 2.21 -14.46
N TRP A 77 -3.13 3.42 -14.10
CA TRP A 77 -3.03 3.84 -12.70
C TRP A 77 -4.39 3.92 -12.00
N ILE A 78 -5.42 4.46 -12.67
CA ILE A 78 -6.79 4.49 -12.15
C ILE A 78 -7.32 3.06 -11.93
N MET A 79 -7.09 2.16 -12.89
CA MET A 79 -7.49 0.75 -12.75
C MET A 79 -6.79 0.09 -11.56
N GLN A 80 -5.51 0.37 -11.35
CA GLN A 80 -4.75 -0.12 -10.19
C GLN A 80 -5.29 0.44 -8.86
N ILE A 81 -5.60 1.74 -8.79
CA ILE A 81 -6.19 2.37 -7.61
C ILE A 81 -7.53 1.72 -7.28
N PHE A 82 -8.39 1.54 -8.29
CA PHE A 82 -9.69 0.90 -8.11
C PHE A 82 -9.56 -0.53 -7.58
N ALA A 83 -8.73 -1.36 -8.21
CA ALA A 83 -8.51 -2.74 -7.77
C ALA A 83 -7.98 -2.81 -6.32
N THR A 84 -7.02 -1.93 -5.99
CA THR A 84 -6.44 -1.86 -4.64
C THR A 84 -7.49 -1.42 -3.62
N PHE A 85 -8.31 -0.42 -3.95
CA PHE A 85 -9.41 0.03 -3.12
C PHE A 85 -10.41 -1.10 -2.87
N THR A 86 -10.86 -1.81 -3.90
CA THR A 86 -11.81 -2.92 -3.74
C THR A 86 -11.29 -4.01 -2.83
N ILE A 87 -10.03 -4.44 -3.01
CA ILE A 87 -9.40 -5.49 -2.20
C ILE A 87 -9.28 -5.05 -0.74
N THR A 88 -8.78 -3.83 -0.50
CA THR A 88 -8.58 -3.31 0.87
C THR A 88 -9.90 -3.01 1.58
N TYR A 89 -10.90 -2.49 0.86
CA TYR A 89 -12.26 -2.30 1.36
C TYR A 89 -12.91 -3.62 1.79
N PHE A 90 -12.82 -4.65 0.95
CA PHE A 90 -13.32 -5.98 1.30
C PHE A 90 -12.60 -6.55 2.53
N ALA A 91 -11.27 -6.42 2.58
CA ALA A 91 -10.47 -6.87 3.71
C ALA A 91 -10.85 -6.15 5.03
N ALA A 92 -11.14 -4.84 4.97
CA ALA A 92 -11.61 -4.07 6.12
C ALA A 92 -12.99 -4.54 6.61
N ALA A 93 -13.95 -4.71 5.68
CA ALA A 93 -15.29 -5.20 6.02
C ALA A 93 -15.24 -6.61 6.63
N LEU A 94 -14.43 -7.50 6.04
CA LEU A 94 -14.23 -8.86 6.54
C LEU A 94 -13.57 -8.86 7.93
N GLY A 95 -12.55 -8.03 8.14
CA GLY A 95 -11.87 -7.90 9.43
C GLY A 95 -12.81 -7.46 10.54
N LEU A 96 -13.67 -6.46 10.28
CA LEU A 96 -14.69 -6.02 11.25
C LEU A 96 -15.75 -7.11 11.51
N ALA A 97 -16.18 -7.81 10.47
CA ALA A 97 -17.14 -8.91 10.59
C ALA A 97 -16.58 -10.06 11.45
N GLN A 98 -15.30 -10.41 11.27
CA GLN A 98 -14.62 -11.43 12.07
C GLN A 98 -14.45 -11.00 13.53
N LEU A 99 -14.07 -9.74 13.78
CA LEU A 99 -13.90 -9.20 15.15
C LEU A 99 -15.23 -9.18 15.92
N THR A 100 -16.33 -8.86 15.23
CA THR A 100 -17.67 -8.75 15.83
C THR A 100 -18.48 -10.05 15.74
N LYS A 101 -17.94 -11.08 15.08
CA LYS A 101 -18.61 -12.37 14.79
C LYS A 101 -19.99 -12.20 14.13
N LYS A 102 -20.14 -11.17 13.28
CA LYS A 102 -21.37 -10.85 12.56
C LYS A 102 -21.21 -11.06 11.06
N SER A 103 -22.31 -10.99 10.31
CA SER A 103 -22.27 -11.04 8.86
C SER A 103 -21.52 -9.84 8.27
N ILE A 104 -20.92 -10.02 7.10
CA ILE A 104 -20.12 -8.98 6.43
C ILE A 104 -20.97 -7.84 5.84
N HIS A 105 -22.21 -8.14 5.44
CA HIS A 105 -23.06 -7.20 4.70
C HIS A 105 -23.27 -5.85 5.40
N PRO A 106 -23.61 -5.78 6.71
CA PRO A 106 -23.78 -4.50 7.40
C PRO A 106 -22.49 -3.66 7.42
N PHE A 107 -21.33 -4.30 7.53
CA PHE A 107 -20.03 -3.60 7.53
C PHE A 107 -19.65 -3.08 6.15
N MET A 108 -20.00 -3.80 5.07
CA MET A 108 -19.83 -3.27 3.72
C MET A 108 -20.64 -1.99 3.56
N PHE A 109 -21.96 -2.04 3.77
CA PHE A 109 -22.80 -0.86 3.58
C PHE A 109 -22.45 0.29 4.55
N GLY A 110 -22.04 -0.02 5.78
CA GLY A 110 -21.66 0.98 6.78
C GLY A 110 -20.30 1.64 6.52
N LEU A 111 -19.31 0.92 5.99
CA LEU A 111 -17.98 1.48 5.70
C LEU A 111 -18.00 2.46 4.52
N LEU A 112 -18.86 2.23 3.53
CA LEU A 112 -18.94 3.06 2.33
C LEU A 112 -19.15 4.56 2.62
N PRO A 113 -20.19 4.98 3.39
CA PRO A 113 -20.39 6.41 3.71
C PRO A 113 -19.26 6.97 4.59
N ILE A 114 -18.69 6.16 5.48
CA ILE A 114 -17.57 6.59 6.34
C ILE A 114 -16.36 6.92 5.47
N LEU A 115 -15.99 6.03 4.54
CA LEU A 115 -14.87 6.24 3.63
C LEU A 115 -15.10 7.44 2.72
N TYR A 116 -16.33 7.65 2.25
CA TYR A 116 -16.69 8.83 1.46
C TYR A 116 -16.47 10.12 2.25
N ILE A 117 -16.93 10.20 3.50
CA ILE A 117 -16.72 11.37 4.36
C ILE A 117 -15.21 11.61 4.58
N LEU A 118 -14.46 10.55 4.87
CA LEU A 118 -13.01 10.63 5.06
C LEU A 118 -12.27 11.13 3.81
N ALA A 119 -12.75 10.77 2.62
CA ALA A 119 -12.20 11.22 1.35
C ALA A 119 -12.50 12.70 1.06
N MET A 120 -13.53 13.29 1.69
CA MET A 120 -13.87 14.71 1.55
C MET A 120 -13.16 15.64 2.55
N ILE A 121 -12.48 15.09 3.56
CA ILE A 121 -11.73 15.87 4.56
C ILE A 121 -10.60 16.71 3.93
N PRO A 122 -9.71 16.15 3.09
CA PRO A 122 -8.59 16.91 2.55
C PRO A 122 -9.08 17.87 1.47
N LYS A 123 -8.86 19.17 1.66
CA LYS A 123 -9.31 20.23 0.73
C LYS A 123 -8.27 20.59 -0.33
N ASN A 124 -7.03 20.16 -0.12
CA ASN A 124 -5.90 20.40 -1.00
C ASN A 124 -4.88 19.25 -0.89
N ILE A 125 -3.88 19.28 -1.75
CA ILE A 125 -2.85 18.24 -1.84
C ILE A 125 -2.02 18.12 -0.56
N ASN A 126 -1.73 19.23 0.12
CA ASN A 126 -0.92 19.19 1.35
C ASN A 126 -1.69 18.51 2.49
N ASP A 127 -3.00 18.77 2.60
CA ASP A 127 -3.85 18.12 3.59
C ASP A 127 -4.02 16.62 3.28
N LEU A 128 -4.08 16.27 1.98
CA LEU A 128 -4.07 14.87 1.55
C LEU A 128 -2.79 14.16 1.98
N PHE A 129 -1.61 14.77 1.78
CA PHE A 129 -0.35 14.19 2.23
C PHE A 129 -0.29 14.05 3.75
N LYS A 130 -0.72 15.05 4.52
CA LYS A 130 -0.80 14.95 5.99
C LYS A 130 -1.70 13.81 6.46
N GLN A 131 -2.86 13.63 5.81
CA GLN A 131 -3.75 12.51 6.10
C GLN A 131 -3.08 11.17 5.75
N GLY A 132 -2.37 11.11 4.62
CA GLY A 132 -1.55 9.96 4.24
C GLY A 132 -0.47 9.63 5.26
N ASP A 133 0.26 10.65 5.74
CA ASP A 133 1.28 10.50 6.77
C ASP A 133 0.66 9.96 8.06
N PHE A 134 -0.46 10.52 8.52
CA PHE A 134 -1.17 10.02 9.69
C PHE A 134 -1.51 8.52 9.56
N VAL A 135 -2.10 8.12 8.43
CA VAL A 135 -2.40 6.71 8.14
C VAL A 135 -1.11 5.88 8.10
N GLY A 136 -0.03 6.41 7.55
CA GLY A 136 1.29 5.79 7.50
C GLY A 136 1.87 5.51 8.90
N HIS A 137 1.79 6.47 9.82
CA HIS A 137 2.24 6.30 11.21
C HIS A 137 1.42 5.22 11.93
N VAL A 138 0.10 5.21 11.74
CA VAL A 138 -0.77 4.15 12.29
C VAL A 138 -0.40 2.78 11.72
N ALA A 139 -0.16 2.69 10.40
CA ALA A 139 0.26 1.46 9.77
C ALA A 139 1.62 0.97 10.28
N LEU A 140 2.58 1.87 10.50
CA LEU A 140 3.90 1.54 11.06
C LEU A 140 3.78 1.00 12.49
N PHE A 141 2.91 1.59 13.30
CA PHE A 141 2.61 1.07 14.64
C PHE A 141 1.98 -0.33 14.58
N LEU A 142 0.94 -0.52 13.76
CA LEU A 142 0.19 -1.78 13.68
C LEU A 142 0.94 -2.94 13.02
N PHE A 143 1.75 -2.67 11.99
CA PHE A 143 2.46 -3.71 11.23
C PHE A 143 3.95 -3.81 11.57
N GLY A 144 4.54 -2.78 12.16
CA GLY A 144 5.93 -2.77 12.63
C GLY A 144 6.02 -3.06 14.12
N LEU A 145 5.51 -2.14 14.95
CA LEU A 145 5.71 -2.21 16.40
C LEU A 145 4.91 -3.34 17.06
N LEU A 146 3.63 -3.51 16.70
CA LEU A 146 2.77 -4.51 17.32
C LEU A 146 3.28 -5.95 17.14
N PRO A 147 3.69 -6.41 15.93
CA PRO A 147 4.26 -7.76 15.79
C PRO A 147 5.57 -7.94 16.56
N LEU A 148 6.41 -6.89 16.65
CA LEU A 148 7.64 -6.93 17.45
C LEU A 148 7.33 -7.11 18.94
N LEU A 149 6.37 -6.36 19.47
CA LEU A 149 5.92 -6.51 20.86
C LEU A 149 5.36 -7.91 21.12
N LEU A 150 4.52 -8.43 20.22
CA LEU A 150 3.97 -9.78 20.32
C LEU A 150 5.08 -10.85 20.27
N LEU A 151 6.12 -10.65 19.45
CA LEU A 151 7.27 -11.55 19.39
C LEU A 151 8.07 -11.56 20.70
N ILE A 152 8.28 -10.40 21.32
CA ILE A 152 8.95 -10.28 22.62
C ILE A 152 8.15 -11.01 23.69
N ILE A 153 6.83 -10.79 23.76
CA ILE A 153 5.94 -11.45 24.72
C ILE A 153 5.93 -12.97 24.51
N SER A 154 5.87 -13.42 23.25
CA SER A 154 5.88 -14.85 22.92
C SER A 154 7.18 -15.52 23.34
N ARG A 155 8.34 -14.88 23.13
CA ARG A 155 9.64 -15.40 23.59
C ARG A 155 9.75 -15.41 25.12
N GLY A 156 9.15 -14.44 25.80
CA GLY A 156 9.09 -14.40 27.26
C GLY A 156 8.20 -15.48 27.87
N LYS A 157 7.15 -15.95 27.17
CA LYS A 157 6.29 -17.07 27.60
C LYS A 157 6.80 -18.45 27.17
N GLY A 158 7.48 -18.55 26.03
CA GLY A 158 8.04 -19.81 25.53
C GLY A 158 9.12 -20.43 26.41
N GLY A 159 9.73 -19.66 27.32
CA GLY A 159 10.67 -20.19 28.33
C GLY A 159 10.00 -20.90 29.51
N THR A 160 8.66 -20.87 29.62
CA THR A 160 7.93 -21.47 30.75
C THR A 160 7.17 -22.74 30.34
N ASP A 161 6.84 -22.90 29.06
CA ASP A 161 6.08 -24.06 28.55
C ASP A 161 6.99 -25.23 28.09
N GLU A 162 8.27 -24.99 27.79
CA GLU A 162 9.23 -26.08 27.47
C GLU A 162 9.68 -26.89 28.70
N THR A 163 9.37 -26.44 29.92
CA THR A 163 9.79 -27.11 31.17
C THR A 163 8.76 -28.13 31.69
N ASN A 164 7.61 -28.29 31.04
CA ASN A 164 6.52 -29.19 31.46
C ASN A 164 5.97 -30.09 30.33
N ALA A 165 6.83 -30.50 29.39
CA ALA A 165 6.51 -31.54 28.41
C ALA A 165 7.53 -32.68 28.44
#